data_AF-A0AAI9DG72-F1
#
_entry.id   AF-A0AAI9DG72-F1
#
_cell.length_a   1.000
_cell.length_b   1.000
_cell.length_c   1.000
_cell.angle_alpha   90.00
_cell.angle_beta   90.00
_cell.angle_gamma   90.00
#
_symmetry.space_group_name_H-M   'P 1'
#
loop_
_entity.id
_entity.type
_entity.pdbx_description
1 polymer ?
#
loop_
_entity_poly.entity_id
_entity_poly.type
_entity_poly.pdbx_seq_one_letter_code
_entity_poly.pdbx_strand_id
1 'polypeptide(L)'
;MMRKSMSKQSSFPEIVQQFFTEYLVAQRALSPQTIACYRDALKLFLEFATSQLHRQPVAMKLEDITPDLILKFLDNLELERQNTVRSRNLRLT
;
A
#
# COMPACT_ATOMS: atom_id res chain seq x y z
N MET A 1 4.62 13.50 27.58
CA MET A 1 5.37 14.53 26.84
C MET A 1 4.92 14.49 25.39
N MET A 2 4.18 15.51 24.96
CA MET A 2 3.57 15.59 23.63
C MET A 2 4.66 15.85 22.58
N ARG A 3 4.68 15.08 21.48
CA ARG A 3 5.25 15.55 20.22
C ARG A 3 4.09 15.95 19.32
N LYS A 4 3.69 17.21 19.43
CA LYS A 4 2.97 17.89 18.36
C LYS A 4 4.04 18.26 17.33
N SER A 5 4.23 17.46 16.29
CA SER A 5 5.09 17.85 15.18
C SER A 5 4.28 18.65 14.18
N MET A 6 4.79 19.82 13.84
CA MET A 6 4.27 20.70 12.80
C MET A 6 4.11 19.94 11.47
N SER A 7 3.04 20.23 10.75
CA SER A 7 2.66 19.59 9.49
C SER A 7 3.71 19.81 8.39
N LYS A 8 4.77 19.01 8.40
CA LYS A 8 5.50 18.67 7.18
C LYS A 8 4.64 17.65 6.47
N GLN A 9 4.10 17.96 5.30
CA GLN A 9 3.42 16.96 4.48
C GLN A 9 4.44 15.84 4.22
N SER A 10 4.22 14.68 4.85
CA SER A 10 5.06 13.52 4.61
C SER A 10 4.96 13.13 3.15
N SER A 11 6.12 12.91 2.53
CA SER A 11 6.18 12.34 1.18
C SER A 11 5.52 10.96 1.18
N PHE A 12 5.08 10.51 0.02
CA PHE A 12 4.44 9.20 -0.09
C PHE A 12 5.31 8.04 0.45
N PRO A 13 6.63 7.97 0.18
CA PRO A 13 7.50 6.96 0.80
C PRO A 13 7.52 7.02 2.34
N GLU A 14 7.53 8.22 2.92
CA GLU A 14 7.49 8.40 4.38
C GLU A 14 6.15 7.92 4.96
N ILE A 15 5.03 8.19 4.28
CA ILE A 15 3.71 7.70 4.69
C ILE A 15 3.67 6.16 4.65
N VAL A 16 4.18 5.57 3.57
CA VAL A 16 4.26 4.10 3.45
C VAL A 16 5.11 3.51 4.56
N GLN A 17 6.27 4.12 4.86
CA GLN A 17 7.11 3.67 5.97
C GLN A 17 6.37 3.73 7.30
N GLN A 18 5.75 4.87 7.64
CA GLN A 18 5.00 5.06 8.89
C GLN A 18 3.85 4.05 9.01
N PHE A 19 3.17 3.74 7.91
CA PHE A 19 2.13 2.70 7.89
C PHE A 19 2.67 1.35 8.37
N PHE A 20 3.83 0.91 7.87
CA PHE A 20 4.42 -0.37 8.32
C PHE A 20 4.98 -0.31 9.74
N THR A 21 5.77 0.72 10.06
CA THR A 21 6.55 0.75 11.31
C THR A 21 5.76 1.24 12.51
N GLU A 22 4.91 2.25 12.31
CA GLU A 22 4.14 2.85 13.41
C GLU A 22 2.76 2.22 13.50
N TYR A 23 2.03 2.15 12.39
CA TYR A 23 0.65 1.67 12.44
C TYR A 23 0.54 0.15 12.57
N LEU A 24 1.08 -0.62 11.62
CA LEU A 24 0.93 -2.08 11.63
C LEU A 24 1.68 -2.76 12.79
N VAL A 25 2.91 -2.31 13.07
CA VAL A 25 3.74 -2.87 14.15
C VAL A 25 3.37 -2.28 15.50
N ALA A 26 3.52 -0.96 15.70
CA ALA A 26 3.44 -0.39 17.05
C ALA A 26 2.00 -0.20 17.55
N GLN A 27 1.06 0.18 16.68
CA GLN A 27 -0.32 0.45 17.09
C GLN A 27 -1.23 -0.78 17.00
N ARG A 28 -1.11 -1.57 15.93
CA ARG A 28 -1.98 -2.73 15.67
C ARG A 28 -1.39 -4.05 16.16
N ALA A 29 -0.10 -4.11 16.46
CA ALA A 29 0.61 -5.31 16.92
C ALA A 29 0.31 -6.55 16.04
N LEU A 30 0.25 -6.36 14.71
CA LEU A 30 -0.07 -7.44 13.79
C LEU A 30 1.07 -8.46 13.73
N SER A 31 0.73 -9.71 13.41
CA SER A 31 1.74 -10.76 13.27
C SER A 31 2.72 -10.44 12.12
N PRO A 32 3.98 -10.91 12.20
CA PRO A 32 4.94 -10.76 11.11
C PRO A 32 4.43 -11.30 9.77
N GLN A 33 3.66 -12.39 9.79
CA GLN A 33 3.05 -12.98 8.61
C GLN A 33 2.00 -12.06 7.99
N THR A 34 1.14 -11.47 8.83
CA THR A 34 0.15 -10.47 8.38
C THR A 34 0.87 -9.28 7.75
N ILE A 35 1.88 -8.73 8.42
CA ILE A 35 2.68 -7.60 7.90
C ILE A 35 3.32 -7.95 6.55
N ALA A 36 3.86 -9.17 6.40
CA ALA A 36 4.41 -9.64 5.14
C ALA A 36 3.36 -9.67 4.02
N CYS A 37 2.14 -10.14 4.29
CA CYS A 37 1.04 -10.09 3.33
C CYS A 37 0.69 -8.66 2.89
N TYR A 38 0.67 -7.68 3.82
CA TYR A 38 0.45 -6.27 3.47
C TYR A 38 1.58 -5.71 2.62
N ARG A 39 2.84 -6.03 2.97
CA ARG A 39 4.02 -5.62 2.20
C ARG A 39 3.97 -6.16 0.78
N ASP A 40 3.64 -7.44 0.62
CA ASP A 40 3.61 -8.09 -0.68
C ASP A 40 2.47 -7.54 -1.55
N ALA A 41 1.30 -7.25 -0.95
CA ALA A 41 0.21 -6.57 -1.64
C ALA A 41 0.59 -5.15 -2.10
N LEU A 42 1.25 -4.37 -1.24
CA LEU A 42 1.67 -3.02 -1.60
C LEU A 42 2.78 -3.03 -2.66
N LYS A 43 3.72 -3.98 -2.63
CA LYS A 43 4.73 -4.15 -3.67
C LYS A 43 4.09 -4.38 -5.05
N LEU A 44 3.13 -5.30 -5.15
CA LEU A 44 2.41 -5.55 -6.40
C LEU A 44 1.70 -4.29 -6.91
N PHE A 45 1.08 -3.53 -6.00
CA PHE A 45 0.46 -2.27 -6.36
C PHE A 45 1.48 -1.24 -6.87
N LEU A 46 2.63 -1.09 -6.21
CA LEU A 46 3.66 -0.13 -6.61
C LEU A 46 4.32 -0.49 -7.93
N GLU A 47 4.52 -1.79 -8.21
CA GLU A 47 5.01 -2.28 -9.51
C GLU A 47 4.01 -1.94 -10.62
N PHE A 48 2.72 -2.19 -10.39
CA PHE A 48 1.65 -1.79 -11.31
C PHE A 48 1.60 -0.27 -11.50
N ALA A 49 1.60 0.51 -10.43
CA ALA A 49 1.55 1.96 -10.51
C ALA A 49 2.77 2.53 -11.25
N THR A 50 3.95 1.93 -11.07
CA THR A 50 5.17 2.29 -11.81
C THR A 50 4.99 2.08 -13.31
N SER A 51 4.38 0.96 -13.73
CA SER A 51 4.15 0.67 -15.15
C SER A 51 3.10 1.60 -15.78
N GLN A 52 2.06 1.98 -15.03
CA GLN A 52 1.00 2.87 -15.52
C GLN A 52 1.39 4.35 -15.54
N LEU A 53 2.14 4.82 -14.53
CA LEU A 53 2.50 6.23 -14.37
C LEU A 53 3.87 6.57 -14.98
N HIS A 54 4.65 5.56 -15.37
CA HIS A 54 6.04 5.70 -15.84
C HIS A 54 6.93 6.47 -14.83
N ARG A 55 6.71 6.25 -13.53
CA ARG A 55 7.46 6.90 -12.44
C ARG A 55 7.91 5.88 -11.41
N GLN A 56 9.13 6.08 -10.90
CA GLN A 56 9.68 5.28 -9.82
C GLN A 56 8.88 5.48 -8.52
N PRO A 57 8.72 4.46 -7.65
CA PRO A 57 7.96 4.59 -6.41
C PRO A 57 8.43 5.71 -5.47
N VAL A 58 9.72 6.02 -5.46
CA VAL A 58 10.29 7.12 -4.67
C VAL A 58 9.83 8.51 -5.15
N ALA A 59 9.46 8.63 -6.42
CA ALA A 59 8.99 9.86 -7.04
C ALA A 59 7.46 9.94 -7.10
N MET A 60 6.73 8.88 -6.70
CA MET A 60 5.28 8.92 -6.60
C MET A 60 4.85 9.84 -5.47
N LYS A 61 3.73 10.52 -5.69
CA LYS A 61 3.04 11.32 -4.69
C LYS A 61 1.72 10.66 -4.32
N LEU A 62 1.17 11.02 -3.17
CA LEU A 62 -0.14 10.51 -2.76
C LEU A 62 -1.26 10.91 -3.75
N GLU A 63 -1.14 12.08 -4.38
CA GLU A 63 -2.07 12.57 -5.44
C GLU A 63 -2.06 11.71 -6.71
N ASP A 64 -0.97 10.96 -6.97
CA ASP A 64 -0.90 10.03 -8.10
C ASP A 64 -1.72 8.76 -7.83
N ILE A 65 -2.07 8.48 -6.57
CA ILE A 65 -2.86 7.32 -6.14
C ILE A 65 -4.34 7.66 -6.25
N THR A 66 -4.86 7.65 -7.47
CA THR A 66 -6.26 7.97 -7.76
C THR A 66 -7.17 6.75 -7.63
N PRO A 67 -8.48 6.93 -7.40
CA PRO A 67 -9.45 5.83 -7.46
C PRO A 67 -9.39 5.06 -8.77
N ASP A 68 -9.22 5.74 -9.90
CA ASP A 68 -9.11 5.10 -11.23
C ASP A 68 -7.87 4.22 -11.33
N LEU A 69 -6.73 4.64 -10.78
CA LEU A 69 -5.52 3.81 -10.75
C LEU A 69 -5.73 2.55 -9.90
N ILE A 70 -6.43 2.68 -8.77
CA ILE A 70 -6.76 1.56 -7.89
C ILE A 70 -7.72 0.59 -8.61
N LEU A 71 -8.75 1.09 -9.30
CA LEU A 71 -9.67 0.24 -10.05
C LEU A 71 -8.95 -0.53 -11.16
N LYS A 72 -8.12 0.15 -11.95
CA LYS A 72 -7.31 -0.51 -12.98
C LYS A 72 -6.36 -1.56 -12.41
N PHE A 73 -5.80 -1.33 -11.22
CA PHE A 73 -4.99 -2.33 -10.52
C PHE A 73 -5.81 -3.57 -10.15
N LEU A 74 -7.03 -3.37 -9.63
CA LEU A 74 -7.93 -4.47 -9.29
C LEU A 74 -8.33 -5.28 -10.53
N ASP A 75 -8.64 -4.61 -11.64
CA ASP A 75 -8.93 -5.26 -12.92
C ASP A 75 -7.72 -6.07 -13.41
N ASN A 76 -6.51 -5.49 -13.32
CA ASN A 76 -5.26 -6.18 -13.69
C ASN A 76 -5.01 -7.43 -12.83
N LEU A 77 -5.28 -7.36 -11.52
CA LEU A 77 -5.15 -8.51 -10.62
C LEU A 77 -6.11 -9.65 -10.98
N GLU A 78 -7.32 -9.32 -11.45
CA GLU A 78 -8.31 -10.29 -11.87
C GLU A 78 -7.89 -10.98 -13.19
N LEU A 79 -7.29 -10.22 -14.11
CA LEU A 79 -6.80 -10.72 -15.40
C LEU A 79 -5.49 -11.54 -15.30
N GLU A 80 -4.51 -11.08 -14.51
CA GLU A 80 -3.19 -11.73 -14.47
C GLU A 80 -3.12 -12.97 -13.59
N ARG A 81 -4.01 -13.11 -12.58
CA ARG A 81 -3.82 -14.13 -11.53
C ARG A 81 -4.86 -15.24 -11.44
N GLN A 82 -5.99 -15.20 -12.16
CA GLN A 82 -7.12 -16.11 -11.92
C GLN A 82 -7.45 -16.30 -10.42
N ASN A 83 -7.16 -15.30 -9.58
CA ASN A 83 -7.37 -15.41 -8.14
C ASN A 83 -8.85 -15.15 -7.87
N THR A 84 -9.59 -16.25 -7.71
CA THR A 84 -11.00 -16.23 -7.29
C THR A 84 -11.18 -15.45 -5.99
N VAL A 85 -12.37 -14.87 -5.83
CA VAL A 85 -12.90 -14.11 -4.66
C VAL A 85 -12.46 -14.65 -3.28
N ARG A 86 -12.13 -15.94 -3.18
CA ARG A 86 -11.64 -16.64 -1.99
C ARG A 86 -10.37 -16.03 -1.37
N SER A 87 -9.42 -15.50 -2.15
CA SER A 87 -8.22 -14.84 -1.58
C SER A 87 -8.46 -13.39 -1.13
N ARG A 88 -9.58 -12.78 -1.55
CA ARG A 88 -10.03 -11.43 -1.14
C ARG A 88 -10.51 -11.44 0.32
N ASN A 89 -11.24 -12.48 0.72
CA ASN A 89 -11.84 -12.58 2.06
C ASN A 89 -10.86 -12.97 3.17
N LEU A 90 -9.75 -13.65 2.87
CA LEU A 90 -8.75 -14.02 3.89
C LEU A 90 -7.93 -12.83 4.42
N ARG A 91 -8.12 -11.63 3.84
CA ARG A 91 -7.45 -10.38 4.25
C ARG A 91 -8.39 -9.41 5.00
N LEU A 92 -9.65 -9.79 5.20
CA LEU A 92 -10.68 -8.98 5.89
C LEU A 92 -11.11 -9.54 7.26
N THR A 93 -10.54 -10.66 7.68
CA THR A 93 -10.66 -11.24 9.05
C THR A 93 -9.32 -11.17 9.76
#